data_AF-A0A7S1QQM1-F1
#
_entry.id   AF-A0A7S1QQM1-F1
#
_cell.length_a   1.000
_cell.length_b   1.000
_cell.length_c   1.000
_cell.angle_alpha   90.00
_cell.angle_beta   90.00
_cell.angle_gamma   90.00
#
_symmetry.space_group_name_H-M   'P 1'
#
loop_
_entity.id
_entity.type
_entity.pdbx_description
1 polymer ?
#
loop_
_entity_poly.entity_id
_entity_poly.type
_entity_poly.pdbx_seq_one_letter_code
_entity_poly.pdbx_strand_id
1 'polypeptide(L)'
;AQLNVSCKYLTSWDFINATRHGVWELMPGMPHPSGFQGCEFWTSREISVLWGIDFCDHDSNFGSLHFHCASSCHCLDHKVDQCPDSCSAEGWGFSGGDIVVYIGNSSHYRVMQGDPHKPFTHDLVETGAQGQVVGIDESRGLVSVSLSRNHGSTASSTFIPPHLLRINTEYIRSGRRLSDLPGSLV
;
A
#
# COMPACT_ATOMS: atom_id res chain seq x y z
N ALA A 1 -23.93 24.86 16.11
CA ALA A 1 -24.86 24.74 14.96
C ALA A 1 -24.37 23.74 13.90
N GLN A 2 -23.09 23.74 13.51
CA GLN A 2 -22.56 22.86 12.45
C GLN A 2 -22.63 21.35 12.75
N LEU A 3 -22.38 20.92 13.99
CA LEU A 3 -22.45 19.49 14.38
C LEU A 3 -23.80 18.82 14.06
N ASN A 4 -24.91 19.54 14.22
CA ASN A 4 -26.24 19.00 13.94
C ASN A 4 -26.47 18.78 12.44
N VAL A 5 -25.80 19.54 11.58
CA VAL A 5 -25.89 19.40 10.12
C VAL A 5 -25.12 18.17 9.67
N SER A 6 -23.94 17.92 10.25
CA SER A 6 -23.10 16.74 9.95
C SER A 6 -23.82 15.44 10.28
N CYS A 7 -24.34 15.32 11.50
CA CYS A 7 -25.04 14.10 11.92
C CYS A 7 -26.30 13.87 11.08
N LYS A 8 -27.06 14.92 10.78
CA LYS A 8 -28.25 14.81 9.92
C LYS A 8 -27.88 14.32 8.52
N TYR A 9 -26.81 14.83 7.92
CA TYR A 9 -26.37 14.41 6.60
C TYR A 9 -25.88 12.96 6.60
N LEU A 10 -24.96 12.59 7.50
CA LEU A 10 -24.38 11.24 7.56
C LEU A 10 -25.42 10.14 7.78
N THR A 11 -26.50 10.47 8.50
CA THR A 11 -27.61 9.56 8.78
C THR A 11 -28.77 9.68 7.77
N SER A 12 -28.72 10.63 6.83
CA SER A 12 -29.78 10.82 5.83
C SER A 12 -29.55 9.99 4.57
N TRP A 13 -30.62 9.87 3.79
CA TRP A 13 -30.54 9.34 2.43
C TRP A 13 -29.63 10.16 1.51
N ASP A 14 -29.38 11.44 1.84
CA ASP A 14 -28.55 12.31 1.00
C ASP A 14 -27.10 11.84 0.97
N PHE A 15 -26.56 11.37 2.10
CA PHE A 15 -25.20 10.80 2.15
C PHE A 15 -25.09 9.52 1.34
N ILE A 16 -26.05 8.60 1.49
CA ILE A 16 -26.09 7.35 0.69
C ILE A 16 -26.24 7.69 -0.80
N ASN A 17 -27.10 8.65 -1.14
CA ASN A 17 -27.30 9.07 -2.52
C ASN A 17 -26.03 9.72 -3.10
N ALA A 18 -25.32 10.54 -2.33
CA ALA A 18 -24.06 11.17 -2.73
C ALA A 18 -22.99 10.10 -3.03
N THR A 19 -22.74 9.19 -2.08
CA THR A 19 -21.74 8.12 -2.23
C THR A 19 -22.05 7.20 -3.40
N ARG A 20 -23.34 6.88 -3.65
CA ARG A 20 -23.76 6.11 -4.83
C ARG A 20 -23.48 6.80 -6.16
N HIS A 21 -23.44 8.13 -6.20
CA HIS A 21 -23.06 8.91 -7.38
C HIS A 21 -21.56 9.24 -7.42
N GLY A 22 -20.75 8.60 -6.57
CA GLY A 22 -19.30 8.80 -6.53
C GLY A 22 -18.89 10.12 -5.86
N VAL A 23 -19.76 10.70 -5.04
CA VAL A 23 -19.46 11.89 -4.24
C VAL A 23 -19.01 11.44 -2.85
N TRP A 24 -17.72 11.61 -2.56
CA TRP A 24 -17.04 11.11 -1.35
C TRP A 24 -16.83 12.23 -0.32
N GLU A 25 -17.95 12.71 0.22
CA GLU A 25 -17.98 13.85 1.14
C GLU A 25 -18.47 13.44 2.52
N LEU A 26 -17.88 14.01 3.58
CA LEU A 26 -18.31 13.80 4.97
C LEU A 26 -19.52 14.68 5.35
N MET A 27 -19.68 15.79 4.62
CA MET A 27 -20.78 16.74 4.71
C MET A 27 -20.96 17.41 3.34
N PRO A 28 -22.11 18.01 3.02
CA PRO A 28 -22.30 18.70 1.74
C PRO A 28 -21.20 19.73 1.49
N GLY A 29 -20.41 19.52 0.44
CA GLY A 29 -19.28 20.35 0.04
C GLY A 29 -17.99 20.16 0.85
N MET A 30 -17.93 19.15 1.73
CA MET A 30 -16.72 18.80 2.50
C MET A 30 -16.18 17.44 2.06
N PRO A 31 -15.15 17.41 1.18
CA PRO A 31 -14.52 16.17 0.77
C PRO A 31 -13.80 15.49 1.94
N HIS A 32 -13.53 14.19 1.78
CA HIS A 32 -12.69 13.46 2.72
C HIS A 32 -11.33 14.16 2.90
N PRO A 33 -10.81 14.39 4.13
CA PRO A 33 -9.58 15.16 4.37
C PRO A 33 -8.35 14.62 3.63
N SER A 34 -8.24 13.29 3.54
CA SER A 34 -7.18 12.60 2.82
C SER A 34 -7.44 12.44 1.31
N GLY A 35 -8.58 12.92 0.81
CA GLY A 35 -8.99 12.79 -0.59
C GLY A 35 -9.40 11.38 -1.01
N PHE A 36 -9.62 10.46 -0.05
CA PHE A 36 -10.00 9.08 -0.34
C PHE A 36 -11.37 8.96 -1.01
N GLN A 37 -11.49 7.95 -1.86
CA GLN A 37 -12.67 7.65 -2.68
C GLN A 37 -12.93 6.14 -2.70
N GLY A 38 -14.17 5.74 -2.98
CA GLY A 38 -14.50 4.33 -3.18
C GLY A 38 -14.22 3.48 -1.94
N CYS A 39 -13.50 2.38 -2.12
CA CYS A 39 -13.11 1.50 -1.03
C CYS A 39 -12.21 2.19 0.01
N GLU A 40 -11.25 3.02 -0.43
CA GLU A 40 -10.37 3.75 0.49
C GLU A 40 -11.14 4.71 1.41
N PHE A 41 -12.27 5.25 0.92
CA PHE A 41 -13.16 6.07 1.73
C PHE A 41 -13.87 5.23 2.78
N TRP A 42 -14.51 4.13 2.38
CA TRP A 42 -15.29 3.30 3.31
C TRP A 42 -14.44 2.60 4.37
N THR A 43 -13.22 2.20 4.01
CA THR A 43 -12.28 1.56 4.93
C THR A 43 -11.36 2.57 5.62
N SER A 44 -11.62 3.88 5.49
CA SER A 44 -10.81 4.89 6.14
C SER A 44 -11.07 4.89 7.64
N ARG A 45 -10.03 5.21 8.43
CA ARG A 45 -10.17 5.34 9.88
C ARG A 45 -11.18 6.43 10.24
N GLU A 46 -11.26 7.50 9.47
CA GLU A 46 -12.20 8.59 9.67
C GLU A 46 -13.65 8.08 9.58
N ILE A 47 -13.97 7.29 8.57
CA ILE A 47 -15.31 6.71 8.39
C ILE A 47 -15.60 5.66 9.46
N SER A 48 -14.66 4.78 9.77
CA SER A 48 -14.87 3.77 10.82
C SER A 48 -15.10 4.40 12.20
N VAL A 49 -14.38 5.49 12.52
CA VAL A 49 -14.58 6.23 13.77
C VAL A 49 -15.93 6.97 13.78
N LEU A 50 -16.31 7.59 12.65
CA LEU A 50 -17.59 8.33 12.55
C LEU A 50 -18.79 7.39 12.73
N TRP A 51 -18.70 6.16 12.23
CA TRP A 51 -19.80 5.20 12.23
C TRP A 51 -19.72 4.20 13.39
N GLY A 52 -18.56 4.09 14.04
CA GLY A 52 -18.30 3.08 15.06
C GLY A 52 -18.35 1.65 14.52
N ILE A 53 -18.09 1.49 13.22
CA ILE A 53 -18.13 0.21 12.51
C ILE A 53 -16.81 0.08 11.76
N ASP A 54 -16.12 -1.04 11.93
CA ASP A 54 -15.05 -1.43 11.03
C ASP A 54 -15.66 -2.20 9.86
N PHE A 55 -15.67 -1.58 8.68
CA PHE A 55 -16.22 -2.18 7.48
C PHE A 55 -15.41 -3.38 6.97
N CYS A 56 -14.19 -3.57 7.48
CA CYS A 56 -13.37 -4.74 7.23
C CYS A 56 -13.44 -5.76 8.37
N ASP A 57 -14.26 -5.57 9.41
CA ASP A 57 -14.41 -6.60 10.45
C ASP A 57 -15.28 -7.76 9.95
N HIS A 58 -14.80 -8.99 10.13
CA HIS A 58 -15.49 -10.22 9.73
C HIS A 58 -16.48 -10.71 10.79
N ASP A 59 -16.27 -10.33 12.05
CA ASP A 59 -17.11 -10.73 13.19
C ASP A 59 -18.25 -9.74 13.45
N SER A 60 -18.30 -8.65 12.70
CA SER A 60 -19.34 -7.65 12.86
C SER A 60 -20.69 -8.17 12.34
N ASN A 61 -21.78 -7.65 12.91
CA ASN A 61 -23.14 -7.95 12.42
C ASN A 61 -23.42 -7.35 11.03
N PHE A 62 -22.49 -6.58 10.48
CA PHE A 62 -22.57 -5.96 9.17
C PHE A 62 -21.74 -6.79 8.19
N GLY A 63 -22.21 -6.92 6.95
CA GLY A 63 -21.44 -7.62 5.92
C GLY A 63 -20.09 -6.94 5.70
N SER A 64 -19.02 -7.73 5.68
CA SER A 64 -17.67 -7.22 5.48
C SER A 64 -17.44 -6.75 4.05
N LEU A 65 -16.62 -5.71 3.89
CA LEU A 65 -16.17 -5.22 2.59
C LEU A 65 -14.99 -6.01 2.02
N HIS A 66 -14.43 -7.02 2.71
CA HIS A 66 -13.29 -7.80 2.20
C HIS A 66 -13.49 -8.31 0.76
N PHE A 67 -14.69 -8.79 0.42
CA PHE A 67 -14.96 -9.30 -0.93
C PHE A 67 -14.91 -8.20 -2.01
N HIS A 68 -15.39 -7.00 -1.70
CA HIS A 68 -15.49 -5.89 -2.67
C HIS A 68 -14.30 -4.93 -2.63
N CYS A 69 -13.63 -4.84 -1.49
CA CYS A 69 -12.58 -3.89 -1.17
C CYS A 69 -11.32 -4.61 -0.66
N ALA A 70 -10.98 -5.73 -1.29
CA ALA A 70 -9.93 -6.64 -0.84
C ALA A 70 -8.58 -5.96 -0.57
N SER A 71 -8.15 -5.02 -1.43
CA SER A 71 -6.91 -4.28 -1.23
C SER A 71 -6.97 -3.34 -0.03
N SER A 72 -8.11 -2.65 0.16
CA SER A 72 -8.30 -1.68 1.23
C SER A 72 -8.58 -2.34 2.58
N CYS A 73 -9.10 -3.57 2.58
CA CYS A 73 -9.23 -4.44 3.75
C CYS A 73 -8.05 -5.41 3.93
N HIS A 74 -6.92 -5.18 3.24
CA HIS A 74 -5.68 -5.93 3.47
C HIS A 74 -5.79 -7.46 3.26
N CYS A 75 -6.63 -7.92 2.32
CA CYS A 75 -6.74 -9.33 1.94
C CYS A 75 -5.44 -9.97 1.40
N LEU A 76 -4.42 -9.16 1.11
CA LEU A 76 -3.13 -9.65 0.60
C LEU A 76 -2.24 -10.17 1.71
N ASP A 77 -2.43 -9.69 2.94
CA ASP A 77 -1.48 -9.93 4.02
C ASP A 77 -1.78 -11.25 4.75
N HIS A 78 -3.02 -11.75 4.68
CA HIS A 78 -3.44 -13.00 5.32
C HIS A 78 -4.59 -13.66 4.56
N LYS A 79 -4.76 -14.98 4.69
CA LYS A 79 -6.02 -15.67 4.36
C LYS A 79 -7.10 -15.25 5.36
N VAL A 80 -7.50 -13.98 5.31
CA VAL A 80 -8.59 -13.46 6.12
C VAL A 80 -9.89 -14.02 5.55
N ASP A 81 -10.76 -14.49 6.44
CA ASP A 81 -12.07 -14.99 6.04
C ASP A 81 -12.83 -13.91 5.24
N GLN A 82 -13.59 -14.33 4.23
CA GLN A 82 -14.38 -13.47 3.33
C GLN A 82 -13.58 -12.66 2.29
N CYS A 83 -12.25 -12.79 2.24
CA CYS A 83 -11.49 -12.36 1.08
C CYS A 83 -11.81 -13.22 -0.16
N PRO A 84 -11.84 -12.65 -1.37
CA PRO A 84 -12.02 -13.43 -2.59
C PRO A 84 -10.89 -14.46 -2.75
N ASP A 85 -11.19 -15.68 -3.20
CA ASP A 85 -10.15 -16.71 -3.44
C ASP A 85 -9.08 -16.27 -4.47
N SER A 86 -9.42 -15.32 -5.34
CA SER A 86 -8.49 -14.71 -6.29
C SER A 86 -7.46 -13.80 -5.63
N CYS A 87 -7.72 -13.35 -4.40
CA CYS A 87 -6.71 -12.75 -3.53
C CYS A 87 -5.91 -13.90 -2.92
N SER A 88 -5.13 -14.57 -3.77
CA SER A 88 -4.24 -15.61 -3.28
C SER A 88 -3.21 -14.96 -2.35
N ALA A 89 -3.06 -15.50 -1.15
CA ALA A 89 -1.92 -15.26 -0.27
C ALA A 89 -0.59 -15.77 -0.89
N GLU A 90 -0.53 -15.97 -2.21
CA GLU A 90 0.66 -16.34 -2.96
C GLU A 90 1.54 -15.12 -3.15
N GLY A 91 2.13 -14.71 -2.03
CA GLY A 91 3.26 -13.81 -1.98
C GLY A 91 2.90 -12.37 -2.28
N TRP A 92 3.82 -11.51 -1.92
CA TRP A 92 3.73 -10.05 -2.00
C TRP A 92 3.68 -9.53 -3.46
N GLY A 93 3.36 -10.41 -4.43
CA GLY A 93 3.72 -10.25 -5.83
C GLY A 93 5.24 -10.28 -6.05
N PHE A 94 6.01 -10.64 -5.03
CA PHE A 94 7.47 -10.62 -5.04
C PHE A 94 8.01 -11.88 -4.37
N SER A 95 9.07 -12.43 -4.94
CA SER A 95 9.88 -13.50 -4.40
C SER A 95 11.31 -12.99 -4.17
N GLY A 96 12.04 -13.64 -3.26
CA GLY A 96 13.46 -13.40 -3.10
C GLY A 96 14.18 -13.57 -4.44
N GLY A 97 14.89 -12.54 -4.88
CA GLY A 97 15.58 -12.49 -6.15
C GLY A 97 14.90 -11.66 -7.25
N ASP A 98 13.63 -11.27 -7.07
CA ASP A 98 12.90 -10.48 -8.06
C ASP A 98 13.50 -9.09 -8.26
N ILE A 99 13.48 -8.62 -9.52
CA ILE A 99 13.81 -7.23 -9.85
C ILE A 99 12.57 -6.37 -9.71
N VAL A 100 12.67 -5.39 -8.84
CA VAL A 100 11.61 -4.42 -8.59
C VAL A 100 12.05 -3.02 -8.98
N VAL A 101 11.10 -2.23 -9.44
CA VAL A 101 11.24 -0.81 -9.69
C VAL A 101 10.44 -0.05 -8.65
N TYR A 102 11.06 0.96 -8.06
CA TYR A 102 10.39 1.88 -7.17
C TYR A 102 9.51 2.85 -7.97
N ILE A 103 8.20 2.88 -7.67
CA ILE A 103 7.19 3.66 -8.42
C ILE A 103 6.57 4.81 -7.61
N GLY A 104 7.23 5.25 -6.53
CA GLY A 104 6.72 6.36 -5.72
C GLY A 104 6.48 7.63 -6.53
N ASN A 105 5.43 8.36 -6.14
CA ASN A 105 5.03 9.65 -6.72
C ASN A 105 5.79 10.85 -6.12
N SER A 106 6.50 10.68 -5.01
CA SER A 106 7.43 11.68 -4.49
C SER A 106 8.82 11.46 -5.08
N SER A 107 9.49 12.56 -5.48
CA SER A 107 10.89 12.55 -5.94
C SER A 107 11.84 11.92 -4.92
N HIS A 108 11.42 11.85 -3.66
CA HIS A 108 12.14 11.18 -2.60
C HIS A 108 11.18 10.45 -1.67
N TYR A 109 11.41 9.16 -1.45
CA TYR A 109 10.79 8.41 -0.38
C TYR A 109 11.82 8.09 0.69
N ARG A 110 11.44 8.31 1.94
CA ARG A 110 12.29 8.00 3.09
C ARG A 110 12.15 6.53 3.38
N VAL A 111 13.24 5.81 3.22
CA VAL A 111 13.22 4.37 3.36
C VAL A 111 13.98 3.99 4.61
N MET A 112 13.50 2.94 5.29
CA MET A 112 14.15 2.45 6.50
C MET A 112 15.37 1.62 6.10
N GLN A 113 16.56 2.15 6.36
CA GLN A 113 17.82 1.40 6.30
C GLN A 113 18.07 0.85 7.71
N GLY A 114 18.21 -0.47 7.85
CA GLY A 114 18.16 -1.08 9.17
C GLY A 114 19.01 -2.33 9.33
N ASP A 115 20.18 -2.14 9.94
CA ASP A 115 20.64 -3.02 11.02
C ASP A 115 19.71 -2.77 12.22
N PRO A 116 19.06 -3.80 12.81
CA PRO A 116 18.08 -3.63 13.88
C PRO A 116 18.66 -2.98 15.16
N HIS A 117 19.97 -2.83 15.27
CA HIS A 117 20.66 -2.23 16.41
C HIS A 117 21.21 -0.82 16.18
N LYS A 118 21.00 -0.22 14.99
CA LYS A 118 21.49 1.12 14.68
C LYS A 118 20.36 2.14 14.48
N PRO A 119 20.60 3.43 14.81
CA PRO A 119 19.64 4.49 14.54
C PRO A 119 19.38 4.59 13.04
N PHE A 120 18.11 4.81 12.68
CA PHE A 120 17.64 4.88 11.30
C PHE A 120 18.37 5.98 10.52
N THR A 121 19.05 5.59 9.44
CA THR A 121 19.55 6.54 8.44
C THR A 121 18.50 6.73 7.35
N HIS A 122 18.22 7.99 7.02
CA HIS A 122 17.28 8.34 5.97
C HIS A 122 18.01 8.30 4.62
N ASP A 123 17.83 7.23 3.87
CA ASP A 123 18.17 7.20 2.46
C ASP A 123 16.96 7.65 1.62
N LEU A 124 17.21 8.49 0.62
CA LEU A 124 16.20 8.91 -0.35
C LEU A 124 16.27 7.93 -1.53
N VAL A 125 15.14 7.32 -1.87
CA VAL A 125 15.02 6.49 -3.08
C VAL A 125 14.27 7.30 -4.14
N GLU A 126 14.90 7.41 -5.31
CA GLU A 126 14.36 8.11 -6.48
C GLU A 126 13.36 7.22 -7.24
N THR A 127 12.30 7.81 -7.77
CA THR A 127 11.37 7.14 -8.68
C THR A 127 12.11 6.55 -9.86
N GLY A 128 11.84 5.28 -10.19
CA GLY A 128 12.54 4.55 -11.23
C GLY A 128 13.81 3.83 -10.78
N ALA A 129 14.24 4.00 -9.52
CA ALA A 129 15.31 3.20 -8.95
C ALA A 129 14.97 1.70 -9.02
N GLN A 130 15.96 0.89 -9.41
CA GLN A 130 15.81 -0.55 -9.51
C GLN A 130 16.60 -1.25 -8.42
N GLY A 131 16.08 -2.37 -7.94
CA GLY A 131 16.75 -3.20 -6.97
C GLY A 131 16.26 -4.62 -6.99
N GLN A 132 16.95 -5.47 -6.22
CA GLN A 132 16.58 -6.86 -6.05
C GLN A 132 15.90 -7.07 -4.71
N VAL A 133 14.80 -7.81 -4.68
CA VAL A 133 14.18 -8.26 -3.43
C VAL A 133 15.13 -9.23 -2.74
N VAL A 134 15.65 -8.83 -1.58
CA VAL A 134 16.53 -9.64 -0.74
C VAL A 134 15.78 -10.34 0.38
N GLY A 135 14.59 -9.87 0.73
CA GLY A 135 13.74 -10.53 1.71
C GLY A 135 12.41 -9.82 1.87
N ILE A 136 11.48 -10.49 2.53
CA ILE A 136 10.16 -9.96 2.87
C ILE A 136 10.04 -10.05 4.38
N ASP A 137 9.72 -8.92 5.01
CA ASP A 137 9.41 -8.85 6.43
C ASP A 137 7.89 -8.78 6.61
N GLU A 138 7.29 -9.95 6.73
CA GLU A 138 5.84 -10.12 6.90
C GLU A 138 5.36 -9.44 8.18
N SER A 139 6.17 -9.41 9.25
CA SER A 139 5.76 -8.83 10.54
C SER A 139 5.59 -7.31 10.49
N ARG A 140 6.34 -6.64 9.59
CA ARG A 140 6.28 -5.19 9.39
C ARG A 140 5.56 -4.79 8.10
N GLY A 141 5.20 -5.77 7.29
CA GLY A 141 4.64 -5.58 5.97
C GLY A 141 5.56 -4.82 5.01
N LEU A 142 6.85 -5.16 5.00
CA LEU A 142 7.87 -4.46 4.21
C LEU A 142 8.67 -5.42 3.34
N VAL A 143 9.08 -4.95 2.16
CA VAL A 143 9.98 -5.68 1.26
C VAL A 143 11.38 -5.10 1.40
N SER A 144 12.34 -5.94 1.76
CA SER A 144 13.76 -5.57 1.79
C SER A 144 14.31 -5.64 0.37
N VAL A 145 14.76 -4.51 -0.16
CA VAL A 145 15.26 -4.36 -1.52
C VAL A 145 16.71 -3.89 -1.49
N SER A 146 17.59 -4.64 -2.15
CA SER A 146 18.98 -4.28 -2.40
C SER A 146 19.04 -3.37 -3.62
N LEU A 147 19.31 -2.08 -3.40
CA LEU A 147 19.35 -1.08 -4.47
C LEU A 147 20.77 -1.00 -5.06
N SER A 148 20.86 -1.01 -6.39
CA SER A 148 22.12 -0.77 -7.10
C SER A 148 22.40 0.73 -7.13
N ARG A 149 23.50 1.19 -6.53
CA ARG A 149 23.97 2.58 -6.64
C ARG A 149 25.00 2.69 -7.75
N ASN A 150 24.89 3.70 -8.61
CA ASN A 150 25.80 3.98 -9.73
C ASN A 150 27.28 4.25 -9.35
N HIS A 151 27.66 4.20 -8.06
CA HIS A 151 28.96 4.66 -7.57
C HIS A 151 29.80 3.62 -6.80
N GLY A 152 29.60 2.32 -7.03
CA GLY A 152 30.47 1.28 -6.48
C GLY A 152 30.44 1.16 -4.96
N SER A 153 29.41 1.71 -4.32
CA SER A 153 29.18 1.58 -2.88
C SER A 153 28.47 0.26 -2.59
N THR A 154 28.81 -0.39 -1.47
CA THR A 154 28.14 -1.61 -0.98
C THR A 154 26.62 -1.50 -1.05
N ALA A 155 25.99 -2.48 -1.68
CA ALA A 155 24.54 -2.56 -1.81
C ALA A 155 23.92 -2.62 -0.41
N SER A 156 23.21 -1.55 -0.03
CA SER A 156 22.43 -1.55 1.20
C SER A 156 21.03 -2.05 0.90
N SER A 157 20.57 -2.99 1.71
CA SER A 157 19.18 -3.40 1.73
C SER A 157 18.32 -2.33 2.40
N THR A 158 17.16 -2.07 1.83
CA THR A 158 16.28 -0.98 2.25
C THR A 158 14.83 -1.48 2.27
N PHE A 159 14.09 -1.19 3.32
CA PHE A 159 12.73 -1.71 3.50
C PHE A 159 11.67 -0.80 2.88
N ILE A 160 11.03 -1.26 1.80
CA ILE A 160 10.06 -0.50 1.00
C ILE A 160 8.68 -1.16 1.12
N PRO A 161 7.60 -0.37 1.33
CA PRO A 161 6.25 -0.90 1.24
C PRO A 161 5.93 -1.46 -0.15
N PRO A 162 5.17 -2.55 -0.27
CA PRO A 162 5.02 -3.30 -1.53
C PRO A 162 4.23 -2.53 -2.57
N HIS A 163 3.28 -1.71 -2.12
CA HIS A 163 2.47 -0.87 -2.99
C HIS A 163 3.31 0.17 -3.76
N LEU A 164 4.54 0.46 -3.30
CA LEU A 164 5.50 1.34 -3.98
C LEU A 164 6.47 0.57 -4.88
N LEU A 165 6.31 -0.74 -5.01
CA LEU A 165 7.11 -1.60 -5.86
C LEU A 165 6.29 -2.16 -7.02
N ARG A 166 6.97 -2.35 -8.14
CA ARG A 166 6.46 -3.11 -9.29
C ARG A 166 7.54 -4.05 -9.79
N ILE A 167 7.14 -5.26 -10.19
CA ILE A 167 8.04 -6.18 -10.86
C ILE A 167 8.44 -5.57 -12.21
N ASN A 168 9.73 -5.54 -12.50
CA ASN A 168 10.19 -5.17 -13.84
C ASN A 168 10.00 -6.35 -14.82
N THR A 169 8.80 -6.46 -15.40
CA THR A 169 8.48 -7.57 -16.31
C THR A 169 9.27 -7.54 -17.61
N GLU A 170 9.70 -6.35 -18.07
CA GLU A 170 10.55 -6.23 -19.26
C GLU A 170 11.92 -6.87 -19.03
N TYR A 171 12.44 -6.72 -17.81
CA TYR A 171 13.69 -7.32 -17.41
C TYR A 171 13.62 -8.85 -17.41
N ILE A 172 12.57 -9.41 -16.79
CA ILE A 172 12.32 -10.86 -16.75
C ILE A 172 12.23 -11.44 -18.16
N ARG A 173 11.49 -10.79 -19.07
CA ARG A 173 11.37 -11.24 -20.46
C ARG A 173 12.68 -11.18 -21.24
N SER A 174 13.57 -10.26 -20.89
CA SER A 174 14.85 -10.10 -21.58
C SER A 174 15.89 -11.14 -21.22
N GLY A 175 15.66 -11.98 -20.20
CA GLY A 175 16.61 -12.99 -19.73
C GLY A 175 17.93 -12.42 -19.19
N ARG A 176 17.99 -11.10 -18.96
CA ARG A 176 19.17 -10.41 -18.42
C ARG A 176 19.36 -10.76 -16.94
N ARG A 177 20.62 -10.97 -16.55
CA ARG A 177 21.03 -11.21 -15.16
C ARG A 177 21.32 -9.88 -14.48
N LEU A 178 21.12 -9.78 -13.16
CA LEU A 178 21.34 -8.55 -12.38
C LEU A 178 22.65 -7.83 -12.73
N SER A 179 23.70 -8.60 -12.97
CA SER A 179 25.04 -8.18 -13.42
C SER A 179 25.03 -7.31 -14.69
N ASP A 180 23.98 -7.42 -15.49
CA ASP A 180 23.82 -6.75 -16.78
C ASP A 180 23.16 -5.36 -16.61
N LEU A 181 22.72 -5.01 -15.39
CA LEU A 181 22.27 -3.65 -15.09
C LEU A 181 23.48 -2.73 -14.98
N PRO A 182 23.44 -1.53 -15.60
CA PRO A 182 24.49 -0.54 -15.45
C PRO A 182 24.67 -0.21 -13.96
N GLY A 183 25.87 -0.47 -13.42
CA GLY A 183 26.21 -0.27 -12.01
C GLY A 183 26.16 -1.51 -11.11
N SER A 184 25.81 -2.70 -11.62
CA SER A 184 25.87 -3.94 -10.85
C SER A 184 27.33 -4.39 -10.64
N LEU A 185 27.75 -4.54 -9.38
CA LEU A 185 29.03 -5.15 -9.02
C LEU A 185 28.85 -6.68 -8.94
N VAL A 186 29.66 -7.42 -9.71
CA VAL A 186 29.84 -8.88 -9.58
C VAL A 186 30.72 -9.18 -8.37
#